data_AF-A0ABD6D3F2-F1
#
_entry.id   AF-A0ABD6D3F2-F1
#
_cell.length_a   1.000
_cell.length_b   1.000
_cell.length_c   1.000
_cell.angle_alpha   90.00
_cell.angle_beta   90.00
_cell.angle_gamma   90.00
#
_symmetry.space_group_name_H-M   'P 1'
#
loop_
_entity.id
_entity.type
_entity.pdbx_description
1 polymer ?
#
loop_
_entity_poly.entity_id
_entity_poly.type
_entity_poly.pdbx_seq_one_letter_code
_entity_poly.pdbx_strand_id
1 'polypeptide(L)'
;MTGIVILPAGRDDAFEDYKQFIRDGHPITDIESYLNDDDLELFRTTSDNDLVHVWGTSVDGTWRNVERNDIALVYHDGAFVARGQVLQLRHDPDLAEYLWRENVEHGRWNDESPWEYMTFLTDVEEVDVDIEEFNELVGYDETYRPQGFTRVADKRLNQLSGEESVETAIADLTDAGERVHPVDDEDDGPTPDLADQLRAASTDGNAHEEFEKLVAKAFSRLGCAADWIEGGGDTDVEIRSPEHVVVEVKARGNGRVNSLEVTNVDKHRRQRGADHAIVVAPSFAPKVIDNAETTELTTIAVDDLVELLDRRDEYAVPPEEILALLTRSGAFQDDRLDLLDEYIQDRIDAGETLLAVIRALERADGAVETAEDVRWIVVGMEDSNDIPTTEEVRSALQLLAHPSVGAVEQDEEGYRVTTDYDNGIQLVRSLADVVQPPGGEE
;
A
#
# COMPACT_ATOMS: atom_id res chain seq x y z
N MET A 1 -7.42 -0.53 -8.72
CA MET A 1 -7.58 0.80 -9.33
C MET A 1 -8.93 1.30 -8.90
N THR A 2 -8.99 2.54 -8.43
CA THR A 2 -10.23 3.13 -7.92
C THR A 2 -11.29 3.28 -9.00
N GLY A 3 -12.50 2.79 -8.71
CA GLY A 3 -13.67 2.88 -9.57
C GLY A 3 -14.46 4.17 -9.36
N ILE A 4 -15.44 4.41 -10.25
CA ILE A 4 -16.44 5.46 -10.09
C ILE A 4 -17.82 4.83 -10.15
N VAL A 5 -18.64 5.05 -9.12
CA VAL A 5 -20.03 4.63 -9.04
C VAL A 5 -20.96 5.85 -9.08
N ILE A 6 -22.01 5.77 -9.88
CA ILE A 6 -23.01 6.81 -10.07
C ILE A 6 -24.30 6.39 -9.37
N LEU A 7 -24.71 7.20 -8.39
CA LEU A 7 -25.94 7.02 -7.61
C LEU A 7 -27.06 7.85 -8.24
N PRO A 8 -28.16 7.23 -8.72
CA PRO A 8 -29.17 7.92 -9.52
C PRO A 8 -30.23 8.61 -8.63
N ALA A 9 -30.06 9.90 -8.37
CA ALA A 9 -31.04 10.73 -7.66
C ALA A 9 -31.92 11.56 -8.60
N GLY A 10 -32.09 11.15 -9.87
CA GLY A 10 -32.76 11.95 -10.90
C GLY A 10 -34.28 12.11 -10.77
N ARG A 11 -34.95 11.38 -9.88
CA ARG A 11 -36.37 11.55 -9.57
C ARG A 11 -36.51 12.31 -8.25
N ASP A 12 -37.59 13.08 -8.09
CA ASP A 12 -37.84 13.86 -6.85
C ASP A 12 -37.81 12.98 -5.59
N ASP A 13 -38.40 11.78 -5.64
CA ASP A 13 -38.40 10.84 -4.50
C ASP A 13 -36.98 10.34 -4.16
N ALA A 14 -36.22 9.93 -5.16
CA ALA A 14 -34.82 9.51 -4.99
C ALA A 14 -33.92 10.67 -4.54
N PHE A 15 -34.26 11.91 -4.89
CA PHE A 15 -33.53 13.08 -4.42
C PHE A 15 -33.83 13.40 -2.95
N GLU A 16 -35.05 13.19 -2.46
CA GLU A 16 -35.32 13.24 -1.02
C GLU A 16 -34.58 12.13 -0.27
N ASP A 17 -34.50 10.92 -0.83
CA ASP A 17 -33.70 9.82 -0.25
C ASP A 17 -32.21 10.20 -0.14
N TYR A 18 -31.65 10.84 -1.18
CA TYR A 18 -30.28 11.36 -1.15
C TYR A 18 -30.10 12.36 0.00
N LYS A 19 -31.00 13.33 0.14
CA LYS A 19 -30.91 14.33 1.21
C LYS A 19 -30.93 13.66 2.58
N GLN A 20 -31.86 12.72 2.78
CA GLN A 20 -32.05 12.06 4.07
C GLN A 20 -30.90 11.12 4.43
N PHE A 21 -30.45 10.27 3.51
CA PHE A 21 -29.53 9.17 3.84
C PHE A 21 -28.10 9.37 3.39
N ILE A 22 -27.82 10.26 2.43
CA ILE A 22 -26.45 10.60 2.01
C ILE A 22 -26.04 11.96 2.54
N ARG A 23 -26.81 13.02 2.31
CA ARG A 23 -26.38 14.37 2.73
C ARG A 23 -26.48 14.57 4.24
N ASP A 24 -27.66 14.29 4.80
CA ASP A 24 -27.94 14.52 6.23
C ASP A 24 -27.47 13.34 7.10
N GLY A 25 -27.39 12.13 6.52
CA GLY A 25 -26.96 10.90 7.19
C GLY A 25 -28.03 10.31 8.12
N HIS A 26 -27.81 9.07 8.54
CA HIS A 26 -28.70 8.32 9.43
C HIS A 26 -28.00 7.91 10.73
N PRO A 27 -28.62 8.06 11.92
CA PRO A 27 -27.96 7.71 13.18
C PRO A 27 -27.59 6.23 13.27
N ILE A 28 -26.33 5.93 13.65
CA ILE A 28 -25.88 4.55 13.89
C ILE A 28 -26.76 3.88 14.94
N THR A 29 -27.16 4.61 15.99
CA THR A 29 -27.99 4.12 17.11
C THR A 29 -29.31 3.49 16.65
N ASP A 30 -29.85 3.95 15.52
CA ASP A 30 -31.15 3.54 15.01
C ASP A 30 -31.05 2.23 14.21
N ILE A 31 -29.84 1.88 13.75
CA ILE A 31 -29.57 0.67 12.96
C ILE A 31 -28.70 -0.36 13.69
N GLU A 32 -28.28 -0.11 14.94
CA GLU A 32 -27.34 -0.99 15.67
C GLU A 32 -27.80 -2.45 15.76
N SER A 33 -29.12 -2.70 15.83
CA SER A 33 -29.65 -4.06 15.91
C SER A 33 -29.40 -4.89 14.65
N TYR A 34 -29.10 -4.24 13.52
CA TYR A 34 -28.79 -4.90 12.26
C TYR A 34 -27.28 -5.12 12.11
N LEU A 35 -26.44 -4.44 12.89
CA LEU A 35 -24.99 -4.43 12.72
C LEU A 35 -24.31 -5.45 13.65
N ASN A 36 -23.21 -6.05 13.17
CA ASN A 36 -22.33 -6.84 14.04
C ASN A 36 -21.30 -5.92 14.74
N ASP A 37 -20.50 -6.47 15.65
CA ASP A 37 -19.53 -5.69 16.42
C ASP A 37 -18.48 -5.01 15.51
N ASP A 38 -18.03 -5.68 14.45
CA ASP A 38 -17.04 -5.15 13.50
C ASP A 38 -17.62 -3.99 12.67
N ASP A 39 -18.87 -4.11 12.22
CA ASP A 39 -19.59 -3.05 11.50
C ASP A 39 -19.81 -1.83 12.40
N LEU A 40 -20.19 -2.05 13.67
CA LEU A 40 -20.38 -0.99 14.64
C LEU A 40 -19.07 -0.27 14.94
N GLU A 41 -17.98 -1.00 15.09
CA GLU A 41 -16.65 -0.42 15.30
C GLU A 41 -16.20 0.38 14.08
N LEU A 42 -16.39 -0.16 12.87
CA LEU A 42 -16.09 0.54 11.63
C LEU A 42 -16.86 1.86 11.54
N PHE A 43 -18.20 1.81 11.59
CA PHE A 43 -19.02 3.01 11.43
C PHE A 43 -18.79 4.04 12.53
N ARG A 44 -18.66 3.63 13.80
CA ARG A 44 -18.41 4.60 14.88
C ARG A 44 -17.05 5.27 14.74
N THR A 45 -16.03 4.54 14.28
CA THR A 45 -14.69 5.10 14.10
C THR A 45 -14.62 6.02 12.87
N THR A 46 -15.31 5.69 11.78
CA THR A 46 -15.23 6.45 10.53
C THR A 46 -16.30 7.53 10.36
N SER A 47 -17.39 7.48 11.13
CA SER A 47 -18.47 8.46 11.05
C SER A 47 -18.10 9.80 11.68
N ASP A 48 -18.71 10.85 11.15
CA ASP A 48 -18.78 12.13 11.84
C ASP A 48 -20.14 12.25 12.53
N ASN A 49 -20.12 12.52 13.84
CA ASN A 49 -21.31 12.65 14.69
C ASN A 49 -22.20 11.39 14.79
N ASP A 50 -21.62 10.19 14.70
CA ASP A 50 -22.35 8.90 14.76
C ASP A 50 -23.42 8.75 13.66
N LEU A 51 -23.16 9.31 12.47
CA LEU A 51 -24.02 9.22 11.29
C LEU A 51 -23.43 8.30 10.22
N VAL A 52 -24.26 7.45 9.63
CA VAL A 52 -23.91 6.70 8.42
C VAL A 52 -24.55 7.33 7.19
N HIS A 53 -23.77 7.36 6.11
CA HIS A 53 -24.24 7.80 4.81
C HIS A 53 -24.45 6.57 3.93
N VAL A 54 -25.64 6.38 3.37
CA VAL A 54 -25.98 5.12 2.70
C VAL A 54 -26.89 5.31 1.49
N TRP A 55 -26.66 4.51 0.46
CA TRP A 55 -27.52 4.39 -0.71
C TRP A 55 -27.92 2.94 -0.97
N GLY A 56 -29.18 2.72 -1.34
CA GLY A 56 -29.69 1.40 -1.73
C GLY A 56 -29.88 1.26 -3.24
N THR A 57 -29.59 0.08 -3.78
CA THR A 57 -29.92 -0.31 -5.15
C THR A 57 -30.56 -1.69 -5.19
N SER A 58 -31.34 -1.96 -6.24
CA SER A 58 -31.84 -3.31 -6.55
C SER A 58 -31.02 -3.98 -7.67
N VAL A 59 -30.00 -3.28 -8.20
CA VAL A 59 -29.17 -3.71 -9.32
C VAL A 59 -27.92 -4.45 -8.83
N ASP A 60 -28.14 -5.68 -8.39
CA ASP A 60 -27.12 -6.61 -7.90
C ASP A 60 -25.89 -6.74 -8.83
N GLY A 61 -26.13 -6.97 -10.12
CA GLY A 61 -25.05 -7.25 -11.09
C GLY A 61 -24.01 -6.13 -11.21
N THR A 62 -24.45 -4.87 -11.20
CA THR A 62 -23.54 -3.71 -11.23
C THR A 62 -22.91 -3.48 -9.87
N TRP A 63 -23.70 -3.60 -8.80
CA TRP A 63 -23.26 -3.40 -7.41
C TRP A 63 -22.13 -4.33 -7.00
N ARG A 64 -22.14 -5.59 -7.46
CA ARG A 64 -21.04 -6.55 -7.21
C ARG A 64 -19.68 -6.14 -7.77
N ASN A 65 -19.62 -5.18 -8.69
CA ASN A 65 -18.36 -4.68 -9.24
C ASN A 65 -17.88 -3.42 -8.51
N VAL A 66 -18.67 -2.87 -7.58
CA VAL A 66 -18.23 -1.76 -6.75
C VAL A 66 -17.27 -2.31 -5.71
N GLU A 67 -16.21 -1.57 -5.44
CA GLU A 67 -15.21 -1.92 -4.44
C GLU A 67 -15.14 -0.83 -3.36
N ARG A 68 -14.55 -1.17 -2.20
CA ARG A 68 -14.18 -0.16 -1.21
C ARG A 68 -13.23 0.85 -1.87
N ASN A 69 -13.31 2.11 -1.46
CA ASN A 69 -12.60 3.26 -2.01
C ASN A 69 -13.06 3.74 -3.40
N ASP A 70 -13.99 3.06 -4.08
CA ASP A 70 -14.62 3.63 -5.27
C ASP A 70 -15.22 5.01 -4.95
N ILE A 71 -15.12 5.95 -5.89
CA ILE A 71 -15.71 7.28 -5.76
C ILE A 71 -17.18 7.21 -6.14
N ALA A 72 -18.05 7.57 -5.21
CA ALA A 72 -19.48 7.69 -5.44
C ALA A 72 -19.85 9.11 -5.85
N LEU A 73 -20.55 9.27 -6.98
CA LEU A 73 -21.10 10.53 -7.45
C LEU A 73 -22.62 10.46 -7.51
N VAL A 74 -23.31 11.39 -6.86
CA VAL A 74 -24.77 11.47 -6.86
C VAL A 74 -25.24 12.34 -8.02
N TYR A 75 -25.94 11.74 -8.98
CA TYR A 75 -26.45 12.43 -10.16
C TYR A 75 -27.90 12.90 -9.96
N HIS A 76 -28.15 14.20 -10.16
CA HIS A 76 -29.48 14.81 -10.11
C HIS A 76 -29.62 15.90 -11.19
N ASP A 77 -30.72 15.85 -11.95
CA ASP A 77 -31.13 16.89 -12.91
C ASP A 77 -30.04 17.48 -13.83
N GLY A 78 -29.17 16.63 -14.38
CA GLY A 78 -28.14 17.06 -15.32
C GLY A 78 -26.79 17.43 -14.69
N ALA A 79 -26.66 17.35 -13.37
CA ALA A 79 -25.42 17.58 -12.67
C ALA A 79 -25.13 16.47 -11.65
N PHE A 80 -23.89 16.40 -11.19
CA PHE A 80 -23.54 15.72 -9.96
C PHE A 80 -23.60 16.71 -8.80
N VAL A 81 -24.33 16.34 -7.76
CA VAL A 81 -24.68 17.22 -6.63
C VAL A 81 -23.96 16.85 -5.33
N ALA A 82 -23.37 15.65 -5.29
CA ALA A 82 -22.55 15.21 -4.18
C ALA A 82 -21.53 14.18 -4.65
N ARG A 83 -20.42 14.12 -3.92
CA ARG A 83 -19.44 13.05 -3.99
C ARG A 83 -19.29 12.38 -2.62
N GLY A 84 -18.73 11.18 -2.59
CA GLY A 84 -18.28 10.50 -1.38
C GLY A 84 -17.42 9.30 -1.73
N GLN A 85 -16.84 8.65 -0.74
CA GLN A 85 -15.99 7.48 -0.93
C GLN A 85 -16.68 6.23 -0.38
N VAL A 86 -16.65 5.13 -1.14
CA VAL A 86 -17.29 3.86 -0.72
C VAL A 86 -16.54 3.27 0.47
N LEU A 87 -17.17 3.29 1.63
CA LEU A 87 -16.63 2.77 2.89
C LEU A 87 -16.86 1.26 3.03
N GLN A 88 -18.08 0.80 2.74
CA GLN A 88 -18.48 -0.59 2.89
C GLN A 88 -19.65 -0.92 1.97
N LEU A 89 -19.70 -2.16 1.51
CA LEU A 89 -20.80 -2.72 0.74
C LEU A 89 -21.47 -3.80 1.58
N ARG A 90 -22.80 -3.78 1.62
CA ARG A 90 -23.59 -4.75 2.36
C ARG A 90 -24.85 -5.15 1.61
N HIS A 91 -25.13 -6.44 1.58
CA HIS A 91 -26.43 -6.96 1.17
C HIS A 91 -27.22 -7.30 2.45
N ASP A 92 -28.28 -6.54 2.71
CA ASP A 92 -29.09 -6.70 3.92
C ASP A 92 -30.56 -6.31 3.66
N PRO A 93 -31.41 -7.31 3.38
CA PRO A 93 -32.83 -7.07 3.14
C PRO A 93 -33.56 -6.48 4.36
N ASP A 94 -33.18 -6.88 5.59
CA ASP A 94 -33.87 -6.46 6.81
C ASP A 94 -33.56 -4.99 7.12
N LEU A 95 -32.29 -4.57 6.98
CA LEU A 95 -31.91 -3.17 7.13
C LEU A 95 -32.51 -2.30 6.01
N ALA A 96 -32.54 -2.82 4.77
CA ALA A 96 -33.14 -2.10 3.66
C ALA A 96 -34.64 -1.89 3.83
N GLU A 97 -35.36 -2.87 4.39
CA GLU A 97 -36.76 -2.70 4.74
C GLU A 97 -36.93 -1.57 5.77
N TYR A 98 -36.12 -1.56 6.83
CA TYR A 98 -36.15 -0.48 7.81
C TYR A 98 -35.88 0.89 7.17
N LEU A 99 -34.80 1.04 6.41
CA LEU A 99 -34.42 2.33 5.82
C LEU A 99 -35.42 2.82 4.77
N TRP A 100 -35.82 1.97 3.82
CA TRP A 100 -36.54 2.40 2.62
C TRP A 100 -38.04 2.09 2.61
N ARG A 101 -38.55 1.31 3.57
CA ARG A 101 -39.99 1.05 3.70
C ARG A 101 -40.59 1.79 4.89
N GLU A 102 -39.88 1.81 6.02
CA GLU A 102 -40.41 2.36 7.27
C GLU A 102 -40.04 3.84 7.46
N ASN A 103 -38.89 4.29 6.94
CA ASN A 103 -38.33 5.62 7.20
C ASN A 103 -38.44 6.61 6.03
N VAL A 104 -39.08 6.24 4.92
CA VAL A 104 -39.36 7.15 3.79
C VAL A 104 -40.85 7.37 3.59
N GLU A 105 -41.22 8.57 3.15
CA GLU A 105 -42.63 8.96 3.00
C GLU A 105 -43.22 8.62 1.61
N HIS A 106 -42.45 7.99 0.72
CA HIS A 106 -42.91 7.62 -0.63
C HIS A 106 -43.20 6.12 -0.76
N GLY A 107 -44.22 5.78 -1.54
CA GLY A 107 -44.71 4.40 -1.69
C GLY A 107 -43.97 3.58 -2.76
N ARG A 108 -42.66 3.78 -2.92
CA ARG A 108 -41.87 3.13 -4.00
C ARG A 108 -41.25 1.79 -3.62
N TRP A 109 -41.28 1.43 -2.34
CA TRP A 109 -40.86 0.11 -1.89
C TRP A 109 -41.54 -1.00 -2.71
N ASN A 110 -40.75 -1.95 -3.17
CA ASN A 110 -41.21 -3.10 -3.95
C ASN A 110 -40.59 -4.38 -3.40
N ASP A 111 -41.40 -5.26 -2.82
CA ASP A 111 -40.94 -6.54 -2.27
C ASP A 111 -40.32 -7.47 -3.35
N GLU A 112 -40.61 -7.27 -4.65
CA GLU A 112 -40.02 -8.04 -5.75
C GLU A 112 -38.68 -7.47 -6.24
N SER A 113 -38.32 -6.25 -5.83
CA SER A 113 -37.09 -5.57 -6.22
C SER A 113 -36.69 -4.55 -5.14
N PRO A 114 -36.40 -5.01 -3.90
CA PRO A 114 -36.02 -4.13 -2.81
C PRO A 114 -34.64 -3.51 -3.06
N TRP A 115 -34.39 -2.35 -2.47
CA TRP A 115 -33.07 -1.70 -2.51
C TRP A 115 -32.13 -2.28 -1.44
N GLU A 116 -31.99 -3.61 -1.46
CA GLU A 116 -31.28 -4.43 -0.47
C GLU A 116 -29.75 -4.43 -0.60
N TYR A 117 -29.23 -3.96 -1.75
CA TYR A 117 -27.80 -3.82 -1.99
C TYR A 117 -27.36 -2.40 -1.61
N MET A 118 -26.71 -2.29 -0.45
CA MET A 118 -26.37 -1.02 0.17
C MET A 118 -24.91 -0.66 -0.08
N THR A 119 -24.68 0.62 -0.30
CA THR A 119 -23.38 1.25 -0.45
C THR A 119 -23.26 2.33 0.63
N PHE A 120 -22.42 2.09 1.63
CA PHE A 120 -22.10 3.06 2.67
C PHE A 120 -20.98 3.97 2.22
N LEU A 121 -21.10 5.25 2.52
CA LEU A 121 -20.19 6.30 2.09
C LEU A 121 -19.52 6.98 3.30
N THR A 122 -18.32 7.48 3.06
CA THR A 122 -17.61 8.42 3.93
C THR A 122 -17.18 9.64 3.13
N ASP A 123 -16.66 10.67 3.80
CA ASP A 123 -16.17 11.91 3.18
C ASP A 123 -17.14 12.50 2.16
N VAL A 124 -18.42 12.61 2.56
CA VAL A 124 -19.50 13.11 1.71
C VAL A 124 -19.43 14.63 1.60
N GLU A 125 -19.33 15.12 0.37
CA GLU A 125 -19.20 16.55 0.07
C GLU A 125 -20.23 16.95 -0.99
N GLU A 126 -20.84 18.13 -0.85
CA GLU A 126 -21.67 18.72 -1.89
C GLU A 126 -20.79 19.26 -3.02
N VAL A 127 -21.17 18.97 -4.27
CA VAL A 127 -20.45 19.41 -5.47
C VAL A 127 -21.45 19.93 -6.49
N ASP A 128 -20.98 20.65 -7.50
CA ASP A 128 -21.82 21.14 -8.60
C ASP A 128 -21.06 20.96 -9.91
N VAL A 129 -21.19 19.76 -10.50
CA VAL A 129 -20.48 19.39 -11.72
C VAL A 129 -21.48 19.04 -12.81
N ASP A 130 -21.41 19.74 -13.94
CA ASP A 130 -22.25 19.45 -15.08
C ASP A 130 -21.93 18.06 -15.64
N ILE A 131 -22.96 17.27 -15.96
CA ILE A 131 -22.79 15.93 -16.53
C ILE A 131 -21.99 15.93 -17.84
N GLU A 132 -21.99 17.05 -18.56
CA GLU A 132 -21.25 17.23 -19.81
C GLU A 132 -19.74 17.24 -19.56
N GLU A 133 -19.27 17.90 -18.50
CA GLU A 133 -17.86 17.94 -18.11
C GLU A 133 -17.37 16.55 -17.67
N PHE A 134 -18.17 15.85 -16.87
CA PHE A 134 -17.89 14.47 -16.50
C PHE A 134 -17.87 13.54 -17.71
N ASN A 135 -18.84 13.68 -18.63
CA ASN A 135 -18.91 12.86 -19.83
C ASN A 135 -17.69 13.06 -20.71
N GLU A 136 -17.21 14.30 -20.86
CA GLU A 136 -15.95 14.61 -21.55
C GLU A 136 -14.78 13.90 -20.88
N LEU A 137 -14.65 14.02 -19.56
CA LEU A 137 -13.57 13.41 -18.77
C LEU A 137 -13.51 11.88 -18.99
N VAL A 138 -14.60 11.15 -18.75
CA VAL A 138 -14.62 9.68 -18.86
C VAL A 138 -14.90 9.15 -20.29
N GLY A 139 -15.03 10.05 -21.26
CA GLY A 139 -15.27 9.78 -22.67
C GLY A 139 -16.66 9.23 -23.03
N TYR A 140 -17.69 9.52 -22.22
CA TYR A 140 -19.08 9.23 -22.59
C TYR A 140 -19.57 10.10 -23.75
N ASP A 141 -20.70 9.71 -24.35
CA ASP A 141 -21.40 10.57 -25.30
C ASP A 141 -21.95 11.80 -24.56
N GLU A 142 -21.88 12.99 -25.16
CA GLU A 142 -22.37 14.26 -24.58
C GLU A 142 -23.85 14.19 -24.14
N THR A 143 -24.66 13.39 -24.83
CA THR A 143 -26.09 13.19 -24.52
C THR A 143 -26.35 12.08 -23.50
N TYR A 144 -25.31 11.37 -23.07
CA TYR A 144 -25.43 10.32 -22.06
C TYR A 144 -25.98 10.92 -20.76
N ARG A 145 -26.98 10.25 -20.19
CA ARG A 145 -27.54 10.54 -18.88
C ARG A 145 -27.70 9.22 -18.13
N PRO A 146 -27.17 9.10 -16.90
CA PRO A 146 -27.32 7.88 -16.10
C PRO A 146 -28.79 7.47 -15.96
N GLN A 147 -29.12 6.20 -16.27
CA GLN A 147 -30.49 5.65 -16.22
C GLN A 147 -30.69 4.67 -15.05
N GLY A 148 -29.83 4.72 -14.04
CA GLY A 148 -29.84 3.82 -12.90
C GLY A 148 -28.47 3.73 -12.24
N PHE A 149 -28.37 2.88 -11.23
CA PHE A 149 -27.12 2.62 -10.53
C PHE A 149 -26.09 2.07 -11.50
N THR A 150 -24.97 2.79 -11.66
CA THR A 150 -24.00 2.54 -12.72
C THR A 150 -22.60 2.58 -12.13
N ARG A 151 -21.74 1.61 -12.48
CA ARG A 151 -20.29 1.74 -12.27
C ARG A 151 -19.63 2.03 -13.61
N VAL A 152 -18.77 3.04 -13.66
CA VAL A 152 -17.99 3.37 -14.86
C VAL A 152 -17.08 2.19 -15.20
N ALA A 153 -17.00 1.84 -16.49
CA ALA A 153 -16.21 0.70 -16.93
C ALA A 153 -14.70 0.99 -16.80
N ASP A 154 -13.93 0.03 -16.29
CA ASP A 154 -12.48 0.18 -16.04
C ASP A 154 -11.71 0.66 -17.27
N LYS A 155 -12.09 0.23 -18.48
CA LYS A 155 -11.46 0.70 -19.73
C LYS A 155 -11.50 2.22 -19.89
N ARG A 156 -12.53 2.90 -19.37
CA ARG A 156 -12.65 4.36 -19.39
C ARG A 156 -11.78 4.99 -18.30
N LEU A 157 -11.76 4.38 -17.12
CA LEU A 157 -10.94 4.85 -15.99
C LEU A 157 -9.44 4.73 -16.27
N ASN A 158 -9.02 3.65 -16.92
CA ASN A 158 -7.64 3.46 -17.37
C ASN A 158 -7.15 4.57 -18.31
N GLN A 159 -8.04 5.30 -18.98
CA GLN A 159 -7.66 6.45 -19.83
C GLN A 159 -7.36 7.70 -18.98
N LEU A 160 -7.89 7.78 -17.77
CA LEU A 160 -7.63 8.86 -16.80
C LEU A 160 -6.33 8.63 -16.03
N SER A 161 -6.03 7.38 -15.69
CA SER A 161 -4.85 7.02 -14.89
C SER A 161 -3.49 7.20 -15.61
N GLY A 162 -3.48 7.71 -16.84
CA GLY A 162 -2.26 7.81 -17.64
C GLY A 162 -1.26 8.87 -17.18
N GLU A 163 -1.68 9.89 -16.41
CA GLU A 163 -0.79 10.96 -15.94
C GLU A 163 -0.92 11.31 -14.44
N GLU A 164 -2.10 11.19 -13.79
CA GLU A 164 -2.25 11.67 -12.39
C GLU A 164 -3.21 10.87 -11.46
N SER A 165 -3.75 9.70 -11.86
CA SER A 165 -4.78 8.88 -11.16
C SER A 165 -6.25 9.26 -11.43
N VAL A 166 -7.19 8.36 -11.04
CA VAL A 166 -8.64 8.59 -11.21
C VAL A 166 -9.14 9.59 -10.16
N GLU A 167 -8.59 9.49 -8.96
CA GLU A 167 -8.89 10.30 -7.80
C GLU A 167 -8.57 11.77 -8.06
N THR A 168 -7.36 12.07 -8.54
CA THR A 168 -6.97 13.43 -8.93
C THR A 168 -7.86 14.00 -10.01
N ALA A 169 -8.13 13.23 -11.07
CA ALA A 169 -8.99 13.66 -12.17
C ALA A 169 -10.41 14.03 -11.71
N ILE A 170 -10.98 13.28 -10.75
CA ILE A 170 -12.29 13.60 -10.17
C ILE A 170 -12.21 14.72 -9.14
N ALA A 171 -11.14 14.79 -8.34
CA ALA A 171 -10.93 15.88 -7.40
C ALA A 171 -10.83 17.24 -8.11
N ASP A 172 -10.12 17.29 -9.23
CA ASP A 172 -10.04 18.48 -10.09
C ASP A 172 -11.35 18.81 -10.79
N LEU A 173 -12.14 17.79 -11.18
CA LEU A 173 -13.46 18.02 -11.75
C LEU A 173 -14.45 18.56 -10.71
N THR A 174 -14.39 18.06 -9.48
CA THR A 174 -15.37 18.40 -8.43
C THR A 174 -14.93 19.56 -7.53
N ASP A 175 -13.69 20.05 -7.65
CA ASP A 175 -13.03 20.95 -6.70
C ASP A 175 -13.11 20.45 -5.25
N ALA A 176 -13.18 19.13 -5.05
CA ALA A 176 -13.44 18.49 -3.77
C ALA A 176 -12.73 17.14 -3.66
N GLY A 177 -12.26 16.82 -2.45
CA GLY A 177 -11.51 15.62 -2.14
C GLY A 177 -10.01 15.62 -2.39
N GLU A 178 -9.49 14.41 -2.24
CA GLU A 178 -8.08 14.06 -2.30
C GLU A 178 -7.58 13.90 -3.73
N ARG A 179 -6.41 14.47 -3.99
CA ARG A 179 -5.62 14.17 -5.19
C ARG A 179 -4.58 13.13 -4.82
N VAL A 180 -4.44 12.11 -5.66
CA VAL A 180 -3.51 11.00 -5.47
C VAL A 180 -2.45 11.09 -6.54
N HIS A 181 -1.20 11.29 -6.13
CA HIS A 181 -0.06 11.47 -7.00
C HIS A 181 0.84 10.24 -6.91
N PRO A 182 0.80 9.34 -7.92
CA PRO A 182 1.70 8.20 -7.95
C PRO A 182 3.15 8.65 -7.95
N VAL A 183 3.97 8.06 -7.08
CA VAL A 183 5.39 8.37 -7.00
C VAL A 183 6.17 7.25 -7.66
N ASP A 184 6.63 7.52 -8.88
CA ASP A 184 7.57 6.66 -9.58
C ASP A 184 9.00 7.21 -9.39
N ASP A 185 9.90 6.42 -8.79
CA ASP A 185 11.34 6.72 -8.81
C ASP A 185 11.93 6.40 -10.19
N GLU A 186 11.63 7.24 -11.20
CA GLU A 186 12.46 7.33 -12.41
C GLU A 186 13.71 8.22 -12.19
N ASP A 187 13.84 8.83 -10.99
CA ASP A 187 14.90 9.78 -10.67
C ASP A 187 16.08 9.10 -9.94
N ASP A 188 17.15 8.83 -10.68
CA ASP A 188 18.43 8.22 -10.27
C ASP A 188 19.29 9.11 -9.32
N GLY A 189 18.70 10.06 -8.60
CA GLY A 189 19.44 10.91 -7.65
C GLY A 189 20.13 10.07 -6.55
N PRO A 190 21.31 10.45 -6.04
CA PRO A 190 21.98 9.72 -4.98
C PRO A 190 21.19 9.82 -3.66
N THR A 191 21.02 8.70 -2.95
CA THR A 191 20.26 8.61 -1.67
C THR A 191 20.70 9.57 -0.57
N PRO A 192 21.99 9.93 -0.42
CA PRO A 192 22.41 10.98 0.53
C PRO A 192 21.68 12.32 0.34
N ASP A 193 21.30 12.67 -0.89
CA ASP A 193 20.54 13.90 -1.17
C ASP A 193 19.11 13.83 -0.62
N LEU A 194 18.46 12.66 -0.77
CA LEU A 194 17.12 12.42 -0.22
C LEU A 194 17.12 12.41 1.32
N ALA A 195 18.12 11.78 1.94
CA ALA A 195 18.26 11.72 3.39
C ALA A 195 18.42 13.12 4.03
N ASP A 196 19.24 13.97 3.42
CA ASP A 196 19.42 15.35 3.89
C ASP A 196 18.14 16.18 3.70
N GLN A 197 17.43 16.00 2.60
CA GLN A 197 16.14 16.66 2.33
C GLN A 197 15.07 16.23 3.33
N LEU A 198 14.93 14.93 3.61
CA LEU A 198 13.99 14.40 4.61
C LEU A 198 14.23 15.01 5.98
N ARG A 199 15.49 15.01 6.45
CA ARG A 199 15.86 15.60 7.75
C ARG A 199 15.54 17.09 7.81
N ALA A 200 15.89 17.83 6.76
CA ALA A 200 15.63 19.26 6.68
C ALA A 200 14.12 19.58 6.71
N ALA A 201 13.34 18.97 5.82
CA ALA A 201 11.90 19.21 5.68
C ALA A 201 11.13 18.80 6.95
N SER A 202 11.52 17.69 7.59
CA SER A 202 10.85 17.20 8.81
C SER A 202 10.87 18.22 9.96
N THR A 203 11.88 19.09 10.01
CA THR A 203 12.04 20.11 11.05
C THR A 203 11.65 21.52 10.59
N ASP A 204 11.24 21.70 9.34
CA ASP A 204 10.69 22.96 8.84
C ASP A 204 9.17 22.97 8.94
N GLY A 205 8.64 23.76 9.87
CA GLY A 205 7.20 23.93 10.05
C GLY A 205 6.47 24.63 8.89
N ASN A 206 7.16 25.00 7.81
CA ASN A 206 6.54 25.51 6.58
C ASN A 206 6.66 24.55 5.39
N ALA A 207 7.37 23.42 5.55
CA ALA A 207 7.64 22.47 4.48
C ALA A 207 6.83 21.16 4.64
N HIS A 208 5.59 21.26 5.13
CA HIS A 208 4.73 20.08 5.39
C HIS A 208 4.51 19.25 4.12
N GLU A 209 3.98 19.88 3.07
CA GLU A 209 3.72 19.24 1.78
C GLU A 209 5.00 18.69 1.12
N GLU A 210 6.12 19.43 1.24
CA GLU A 210 7.42 18.96 0.76
C GLU A 210 7.89 17.72 1.52
N PHE A 211 7.68 17.68 2.85
CA PHE A 211 8.03 16.52 3.67
C PHE A 211 7.17 15.30 3.31
N GLU A 212 5.87 15.47 3.05
CA GLU A 212 4.98 14.40 2.61
C GLU A 212 5.45 13.78 1.28
N LYS A 213 5.77 14.63 0.29
CA LYS A 213 6.35 14.20 -1.00
C LYS A 213 7.65 13.42 -0.83
N LEU A 214 8.54 13.90 0.04
CA LEU A 214 9.82 13.25 0.30
C LEU A 214 9.63 11.89 1.00
N VAL A 215 8.65 11.76 1.89
CA VAL A 215 8.31 10.48 2.53
C VAL A 215 7.72 9.51 1.51
N ALA A 216 6.84 9.96 0.61
CA ALA A 216 6.33 9.11 -0.47
C ALA A 216 7.48 8.60 -1.37
N LYS A 217 8.41 9.49 -1.74
CA LYS A 217 9.62 9.13 -2.48
C LYS A 217 10.51 8.17 -1.70
N ALA A 218 10.63 8.32 -0.39
CA ALA A 218 11.37 7.38 0.45
C ALA A 218 10.76 5.97 0.40
N PHE A 219 9.44 5.84 0.50
CA PHE A 219 8.79 4.52 0.40
C PHE A 219 8.89 3.92 -1.02
N SER A 220 8.81 4.74 -2.06
CA SER A 220 9.11 4.32 -3.44
C SER A 220 10.55 3.79 -3.57
N ARG A 221 11.56 4.48 -3.02
CA ARG A 221 12.97 4.02 -2.97
C ARG A 221 13.14 2.70 -2.24
N LEU A 222 12.37 2.47 -1.17
CA LEU A 222 12.34 1.19 -0.46
C LEU A 222 11.78 0.03 -1.32
N GLY A 223 11.19 0.34 -2.49
CA GLY A 223 10.62 -0.60 -3.44
C GLY A 223 9.11 -0.75 -3.33
N CYS A 224 8.43 0.17 -2.64
CA CYS A 224 6.98 0.13 -2.46
C CYS A 224 6.26 0.85 -3.59
N ALA A 225 5.04 0.41 -3.92
CA ALA A 225 4.15 1.22 -4.75
C ALA A 225 3.47 2.26 -3.85
N ALA A 226 4.05 3.47 -3.79
CA ALA A 226 3.62 4.54 -2.90
C ALA A 226 3.01 5.72 -3.68
N ASP A 227 1.94 6.28 -3.14
CA ASP A 227 1.29 7.47 -3.67
C ASP A 227 1.31 8.58 -2.62
N TRP A 228 1.57 9.82 -3.05
CA TRP A 228 1.39 11.01 -2.20
C TRP A 228 -0.05 11.50 -2.34
N ILE A 229 -0.67 11.84 -1.21
CA ILE A 229 -2.06 12.30 -1.15
C ILE A 229 -2.06 13.80 -0.84
N GLU A 230 -2.61 14.61 -1.74
CA GLU A 230 -2.72 16.06 -1.59
C GLU A 230 -4.15 16.48 -1.24
N GLY A 231 -4.28 17.44 -0.33
CA GLY A 231 -5.55 18.11 -0.03
C GLY A 231 -6.54 17.29 0.81
N GLY A 232 -6.07 16.18 1.40
CA GLY A 232 -6.86 15.19 2.13
C GLY A 232 -6.95 15.32 3.64
N GLY A 233 -7.65 14.36 4.25
CA GLY A 233 -7.56 14.09 5.69
C GLY A 233 -6.14 13.68 6.09
N ASP A 234 -5.87 13.37 7.37
CA ASP A 234 -4.49 13.18 7.90
C ASP A 234 -3.66 12.05 7.21
N THR A 235 -4.16 11.34 6.19
CA THR A 235 -3.35 10.40 5.39
C THR A 235 -2.60 11.14 4.29
N ASP A 236 -1.28 11.19 4.43
CA ASP A 236 -0.41 11.94 3.53
C ASP A 236 0.23 11.05 2.44
N VAL A 237 0.44 9.77 2.75
CA VAL A 237 1.04 8.79 1.83
C VAL A 237 0.31 7.46 1.94
N GLU A 238 0.07 6.79 0.82
CA GLU A 238 -0.54 5.47 0.77
C GLU A 238 0.37 4.47 0.06
N ILE A 239 0.67 3.36 0.72
CA ILE A 239 1.42 2.24 0.15
C ILE A 239 0.41 1.18 -0.28
N ARG A 240 0.42 0.82 -1.56
CA ARG A 240 -0.50 -0.20 -2.13
C ARG A 240 0.12 -1.58 -2.27
N SER A 241 1.45 -1.67 -2.25
CA SER A 241 2.22 -2.91 -2.40
C SER A 241 3.59 -2.76 -1.73
N PRO A 242 4.10 -3.79 -1.06
CA PRO A 242 3.58 -5.17 -0.98
C PRO A 242 2.40 -5.38 -0.01
N GLU A 243 2.17 -4.46 0.92
CA GLU A 243 1.05 -4.45 1.86
C GLU A 243 0.29 -3.13 1.74
N HIS A 244 -1.01 -3.11 2.07
CA HIS A 244 -1.80 -1.88 2.02
C HIS A 244 -1.65 -1.09 3.33
N VAL A 245 -0.91 0.01 3.31
CA VAL A 245 -0.55 0.78 4.51
C VAL A 245 -0.82 2.26 4.29
N VAL A 246 -1.47 2.91 5.25
CA VAL A 246 -1.56 4.38 5.30
C VAL A 246 -0.39 4.95 6.10
N VAL A 247 0.13 6.07 5.64
CA VAL A 247 1.26 6.75 6.26
C VAL A 247 0.89 8.20 6.53
N GLU A 248 1.04 8.61 7.78
CA GLU A 248 0.78 9.97 8.26
C GLU A 248 2.11 10.63 8.63
N VAL A 249 2.34 11.82 8.11
CA VAL A 249 3.61 12.54 8.12
C VAL A 249 3.49 13.77 9.00
N LYS A 250 4.31 13.84 10.05
CA LYS A 250 4.24 14.94 11.03
C LYS A 250 5.55 15.71 11.11
N ALA A 251 5.65 16.80 10.35
CA ALA A 251 6.72 17.79 10.53
C ALA A 251 6.60 18.52 11.88
N ARG A 252 7.72 18.86 12.51
CA ARG A 252 7.75 19.58 13.79
C ARG A 252 8.94 20.52 13.88
N GLY A 253 8.68 21.82 13.98
CA GLY A 253 9.73 22.86 14.13
C GLY A 253 10.62 22.73 15.36
N ASN A 254 10.18 21.99 16.39
CA ASN A 254 10.99 21.65 17.56
C ASN A 254 11.65 20.26 17.46
N GLY A 255 11.55 19.60 16.30
CA GLY A 255 12.11 18.29 16.01
C GLY A 255 11.46 17.12 16.74
N ARG A 256 10.29 17.29 17.38
CA ARG A 256 9.66 16.19 18.14
C ARG A 256 8.14 16.26 18.23
N VAL A 257 7.48 15.15 17.93
CA VAL A 257 6.05 14.94 18.18
C VAL A 257 5.82 14.60 19.65
N ASN A 258 5.04 15.44 20.35
CA ASN A 258 4.77 15.28 21.79
C ASN A 258 3.39 14.68 22.09
N SER A 259 2.50 14.66 21.11
CA SER A 259 1.17 14.06 21.16
C SER A 259 0.76 13.62 19.76
N LEU A 260 0.03 12.51 19.68
CA LEU A 260 -0.53 11.92 18.47
C LEU A 260 -2.00 11.61 18.72
N GLU A 261 -2.88 11.99 17.79
CA GLU A 261 -4.32 11.68 17.83
C GLU A 261 -4.56 10.34 17.15
N VAL A 262 -4.28 9.26 17.89
CA VAL A 262 -4.35 7.88 17.35
C VAL A 262 -5.73 7.53 16.79
N THR A 263 -6.79 8.11 17.34
CA THR A 263 -8.15 7.91 16.85
C THR A 263 -8.35 8.41 15.42
N ASN A 264 -7.66 9.49 15.01
CA ASN A 264 -7.77 10.01 13.64
C ASN A 264 -6.99 9.10 12.68
N VAL A 265 -5.77 8.70 13.07
CA VAL A 265 -4.94 7.76 12.30
C VAL A 265 -5.73 6.46 12.02
N ASP A 266 -6.37 5.91 13.05
CA ASP A 266 -7.13 4.67 12.96
C ASP A 266 -8.48 4.84 12.24
N LYS A 267 -9.08 6.04 12.27
CA LYS A 267 -10.20 6.44 11.39
C LYS A 267 -9.78 6.35 9.93
N HIS A 268 -8.67 7.01 9.56
CA HIS A 268 -8.24 7.06 8.16
C HIS A 268 -7.77 5.72 7.63
N ARG A 269 -7.05 4.93 8.44
CA ARG A 269 -6.70 3.54 8.12
C ARG A 269 -7.95 2.73 7.75
N ARG A 270 -9.01 2.80 8.55
CA ARG A 270 -10.26 2.06 8.30
C ARG A 270 -11.06 2.60 7.12
N GLN A 271 -11.09 3.92 6.91
CA GLN A 271 -11.71 4.54 5.73
C GLN A 271 -11.06 4.03 4.44
N ARG A 272 -9.72 4.04 4.39
CA ARG A 272 -8.92 3.52 3.28
C ARG A 272 -8.93 2.00 3.20
N GLY A 273 -9.28 1.30 4.28
CA GLY A 273 -9.24 -0.16 4.35
C GLY A 273 -7.83 -0.73 4.39
N ALA A 274 -6.85 0.07 4.82
CA ALA A 274 -5.47 -0.36 4.96
C ALA A 274 -5.29 -1.35 6.11
N ASP A 275 -4.35 -2.26 5.95
CA ASP A 275 -4.01 -3.30 6.91
C ASP A 275 -3.33 -2.70 8.15
N HIS A 276 -2.52 -1.66 7.95
CA HIS A 276 -1.73 -1.01 9.02
C HIS A 276 -1.61 0.50 8.81
N ALA A 277 -1.18 1.20 9.88
CA ALA A 277 -0.86 2.62 9.82
C ALA A 277 0.55 2.92 10.33
N ILE A 278 1.28 3.77 9.61
CA ILE A 278 2.62 4.23 10.00
C ILE A 278 2.59 5.74 10.19
N VAL A 279 3.24 6.23 11.25
CA VAL A 279 3.46 7.66 11.47
C VAL A 279 4.94 7.97 11.33
N VAL A 280 5.28 8.87 10.41
CA VAL A 280 6.64 9.33 10.15
C VAL A 280 6.83 10.73 10.73
N ALA A 281 7.90 10.93 11.51
CA ALA A 281 8.20 12.24 12.09
C ALA A 281 9.70 12.39 12.39
N PRO A 282 10.23 13.60 12.69
CA PRO A 282 11.64 13.75 13.05
C PRO A 282 12.04 12.92 14.27
N SER A 283 11.18 12.90 15.29
CA SER A 283 11.32 12.06 16.49
C SER A 283 10.03 12.05 17.31
N PHE A 284 9.91 11.12 18.25
CA PHE A 284 8.75 10.95 19.12
C PHE A 284 9.10 11.11 20.60
N ALA A 285 8.18 11.70 21.37
CA ALA A 285 8.28 11.67 22.82
C ALA A 285 7.98 10.26 23.37
N PRO A 286 8.57 9.83 24.51
CA PRO A 286 8.36 8.49 25.06
C PRO A 286 6.89 8.09 25.22
N LYS A 287 6.04 9.04 25.64
CA LYS A 287 4.59 8.81 25.76
C LYS A 287 3.93 8.41 24.43
N VAL A 288 4.40 8.95 23.30
CA VAL A 288 3.86 8.61 21.97
C VAL A 288 4.32 7.22 21.57
N ILE A 289 5.55 6.84 21.90
CA ILE A 289 6.09 5.48 21.70
C ILE A 289 5.28 4.47 22.52
N ASP A 290 5.07 4.72 23.82
CA ASP A 290 4.27 3.84 24.68
C ASP A 290 2.83 3.68 24.15
N ASN A 291 2.24 4.77 23.63
CA ASN A 291 0.91 4.72 23.03
C ASN A 291 0.91 3.86 21.75
N ALA A 292 1.92 4.00 20.89
CA ALA A 292 2.05 3.22 19.66
C ALA A 292 2.10 1.71 19.95
N GLU A 293 2.74 1.26 21.04
CA GLU A 293 2.76 -0.16 21.41
C GLU A 293 1.37 -0.72 21.75
N THR A 294 0.50 0.14 22.25
CA THR A 294 -0.86 -0.22 22.67
C THR A 294 -1.91 0.01 21.59
N THR A 295 -1.51 0.49 20.42
CA THR A 295 -2.38 0.84 19.31
C THR A 295 -1.89 0.12 18.05
N GLU A 296 -2.79 -0.20 17.12
CA GLU A 296 -2.44 -0.94 15.89
C GLU A 296 -1.73 -0.05 14.85
N LEU A 297 -0.66 0.64 15.28
CA LEU A 297 0.12 1.54 14.44
C LEU A 297 1.61 1.45 14.75
N THR A 298 2.41 1.95 13.82
CA THR A 298 3.86 2.06 13.97
C THR A 298 4.30 3.50 13.90
N THR A 299 5.25 3.89 14.76
CA THR A 299 5.92 5.20 14.65
C THR A 299 7.35 4.98 14.23
N ILE A 300 7.81 5.67 13.19
CA ILE A 300 9.20 5.61 12.70
C ILE A 300 9.80 7.00 12.60
N ALA A 301 11.00 7.19 13.17
CA ALA A 301 11.70 8.46 13.06
C ALA A 301 12.34 8.59 11.67
N VAL A 302 12.56 9.83 11.22
CA VAL A 302 13.22 10.10 9.93
C VAL A 302 14.61 9.46 9.87
N ASP A 303 15.37 9.46 10.97
CA ASP A 303 16.69 8.83 10.99
C ASP A 303 16.61 7.31 10.79
N ASP A 304 15.63 6.63 11.40
CA ASP A 304 15.43 5.19 11.20
C ASP A 304 14.94 4.87 9.77
N LEU A 305 14.13 5.75 9.18
CA LEU A 305 13.72 5.62 7.77
C LEU A 305 14.93 5.75 6.83
N VAL A 306 15.88 6.64 7.13
CA VAL A 306 17.14 6.76 6.38
C VAL A 306 18.00 5.50 6.54
N GLU A 307 18.08 4.93 7.73
CA GLU A 307 18.80 3.66 7.97
C GLU A 307 18.22 2.49 7.16
N LEU A 308 16.90 2.48 6.91
CA LEU A 308 16.27 1.52 6.00
C LEU A 308 16.62 1.77 4.53
N LEU A 309 16.65 3.04 4.10
CA LEU A 309 17.05 3.43 2.75
C LEU A 309 18.49 3.00 2.44
N ASP A 310 19.42 3.29 3.37
CA ASP A 310 20.83 2.93 3.21
C ASP A 310 21.01 1.41 3.04
N ARG A 311 20.28 0.60 3.82
CA ARG A 311 20.30 -0.87 3.71
C ARG A 311 19.68 -1.37 2.42
N ARG A 312 18.58 -0.76 1.97
CA ARG A 312 17.95 -1.08 0.68
C ARG A 312 18.95 -0.85 -0.46
N ASP A 313 19.65 0.27 -0.46
CA ASP A 313 20.58 0.60 -1.53
C ASP A 313 21.85 -0.25 -1.49
N GLU A 314 22.38 -0.51 -0.30
CA GLU A 314 23.62 -1.29 -0.15
C GLU A 314 23.41 -2.78 -0.42
N TYR A 315 22.32 -3.35 0.08
CA TYR A 315 22.10 -4.81 0.09
C TYR A 315 20.91 -5.29 -0.75
N ALA A 316 20.21 -4.39 -1.45
CA ALA A 316 19.00 -4.69 -2.21
C ALA A 316 17.95 -5.46 -1.37
N VAL A 317 17.76 -5.04 -0.11
CA VAL A 317 16.78 -5.65 0.81
C VAL A 317 15.38 -5.55 0.19
N PRO A 318 14.63 -6.66 0.02
CA PRO A 318 13.29 -6.62 -0.57
C PRO A 318 12.31 -5.76 0.25
N PRO A 319 11.37 -5.04 -0.39
CA PRO A 319 10.37 -4.24 0.33
C PRO A 319 9.52 -5.09 1.28
N GLU A 320 9.30 -6.37 0.98
CA GLU A 320 8.54 -7.30 1.83
C GLU A 320 9.18 -7.49 3.20
N GLU A 321 10.52 -7.62 3.26
CA GLU A 321 11.25 -7.77 4.52
C GLU A 321 11.20 -6.49 5.37
N ILE A 322 11.23 -5.33 4.70
CA ILE A 322 11.13 -4.02 5.36
C ILE A 322 9.72 -3.80 5.90
N LEU A 323 8.69 -4.06 5.07
CA LEU A 323 7.29 -3.89 5.46
C LEU A 323 6.90 -4.85 6.59
N ALA A 324 7.39 -6.09 6.58
CA ALA A 324 7.14 -7.04 7.67
C ALA A 324 7.67 -6.58 9.04
N LEU A 325 8.62 -5.63 9.07
CA LEU A 325 9.09 -4.97 10.30
C LEU A 325 8.31 -3.68 10.59
N LEU A 326 7.93 -2.93 9.56
CA LEU A 326 7.16 -1.69 9.68
C LEU A 326 5.69 -1.91 10.03
N THR A 327 5.10 -3.06 9.72
CA THR A 327 3.69 -3.38 10.05
C THR A 327 3.52 -4.07 11.41
N ARG A 328 4.58 -4.10 12.21
CA ARG A 328 4.50 -4.49 13.63
C ARG A 328 4.15 -3.29 14.49
N SER A 329 3.05 -3.34 15.23
CA SER A 329 2.63 -2.28 16.14
C SER A 329 3.74 -1.85 17.11
N GLY A 330 3.76 -0.58 17.51
CA GLY A 330 4.80 0.01 18.36
C GLY A 330 5.84 0.81 17.59
N ALA A 331 6.78 1.41 18.32
CA ALA A 331 7.84 2.19 17.68
C ALA A 331 8.80 1.28 16.90
N PHE A 332 9.22 1.76 15.73
CA PHE A 332 10.34 1.20 15.01
C PHE A 332 11.62 1.73 15.65
N GLN A 333 12.48 0.84 16.16
CA GLN A 333 13.70 1.18 16.89
C GLN A 333 14.84 0.21 16.52
N ASP A 334 16.00 0.40 17.14
CA ASP A 334 17.22 -0.41 16.94
C ASP A 334 16.97 -1.93 16.99
N ASP A 335 16.06 -2.41 17.84
CA ASP A 335 15.74 -3.84 17.94
C ASP A 335 15.16 -4.43 16.64
N ARG A 336 14.46 -3.62 15.85
CA ARG A 336 13.97 -4.02 14.52
C ARG A 336 15.02 -3.86 13.43
N LEU A 337 15.89 -2.86 13.54
CA LEU A 337 17.06 -2.73 12.67
C LEU A 337 18.01 -3.92 12.87
N ASP A 338 18.22 -4.37 14.10
CA ASP A 338 19.02 -5.55 14.43
C ASP A 338 18.46 -6.82 13.75
N LEU A 339 17.13 -6.98 13.68
CA LEU A 339 16.50 -8.09 12.97
C LEU A 339 16.72 -8.01 11.45
N LEU A 340 16.72 -6.79 10.89
CA LEU A 340 17.02 -6.58 9.48
C LEU A 340 18.50 -6.85 9.17
N ASP A 341 19.38 -6.43 10.08
CA ASP A 341 20.82 -6.66 9.99
C ASP A 341 21.15 -8.16 10.11
N GLU A 342 20.42 -8.92 10.94
CA GLU A 342 20.52 -10.38 11.00
C GLU A 342 20.16 -11.01 9.63
N TYR A 343 19.05 -10.58 9.01
CA TYR A 343 18.67 -11.02 7.66
C TYR A 343 19.74 -10.68 6.60
N ILE A 344 20.32 -9.47 6.67
CA ILE A 344 21.39 -9.06 5.75
C ILE A 344 22.64 -9.91 5.98
N GLN A 345 23.00 -10.18 7.24
CA GLN A 345 24.17 -10.98 7.58
C GLN A 345 24.01 -12.42 7.11
N ASP A 346 22.83 -13.03 7.27
CA ASP A 346 22.54 -14.37 6.75
C ASP A 346 22.77 -14.44 5.22
N ARG A 347 22.42 -13.39 4.49
CA ARG A 347 22.68 -13.28 3.04
C ARG A 347 24.15 -13.12 2.72
N ILE A 348 24.90 -12.35 3.52
CA ILE A 348 26.34 -12.19 3.39
C ILE A 348 27.03 -13.54 3.61
N ASP A 349 26.69 -14.24 4.68
CA ASP A 349 27.26 -15.55 5.06
C ASP A 349 26.96 -16.63 4.00
N ALA A 350 25.75 -16.60 3.42
CA ALA A 350 25.42 -17.43 2.27
C ALA A 350 26.31 -17.13 1.04
N GLY A 351 26.64 -15.84 0.82
CA GLY A 351 27.59 -15.41 -0.21
C GLY A 351 29.02 -15.87 0.07
N GLU A 352 29.47 -15.80 1.32
CA GLU A 352 30.79 -16.30 1.74
C GLU A 352 30.90 -17.83 1.56
N THR A 353 29.80 -18.55 1.83
CA THR A 353 29.71 -20.00 1.60
C THR A 353 29.97 -20.36 0.13
N LEU A 354 29.50 -19.56 -0.84
CA LEU A 354 29.82 -19.76 -2.26
C LEU A 354 31.33 -19.74 -2.50
N LEU A 355 32.04 -18.77 -1.92
CA LEU A 355 33.48 -18.63 -2.08
C LEU A 355 34.24 -19.74 -1.37
N ALA A 356 33.82 -20.12 -0.16
CA ALA A 356 34.39 -21.23 0.58
C ALA A 356 34.31 -22.55 -0.20
N VAL A 357 33.18 -22.81 -0.87
CA VAL A 357 32.99 -23.99 -1.74
C VAL A 357 33.96 -23.98 -2.93
N ILE A 358 34.12 -22.86 -3.64
CA ILE A 358 35.09 -22.77 -4.74
C ILE A 358 36.50 -23.09 -4.24
N ARG A 359 36.91 -22.49 -3.11
CA ARG A 359 38.24 -22.71 -2.54
C ARG A 359 38.46 -24.14 -2.07
N ALA A 360 37.43 -24.78 -1.51
CA ALA A 360 37.48 -26.17 -1.08
C ALA A 360 37.69 -27.13 -2.26
N LEU A 361 36.95 -26.93 -3.35
CA LEU A 361 37.08 -27.73 -4.57
C LEU A 361 38.43 -27.51 -5.26
N GLU A 362 38.94 -26.28 -5.31
CA GLU A 362 40.28 -26.00 -5.84
C GLU A 362 41.36 -26.73 -5.01
N ARG A 363 41.23 -26.71 -3.68
CA ARG A 363 42.17 -27.39 -2.77
C ARG A 363 42.12 -28.90 -2.89
N ALA A 364 40.97 -29.48 -3.23
CA ALA A 364 40.81 -30.91 -3.42
C ALA A 364 41.65 -31.43 -4.61
N ASP A 365 41.96 -30.56 -5.58
CA ASP A 365 42.77 -30.87 -6.77
C ASP A 365 42.24 -32.12 -7.53
N GLY A 366 40.91 -32.19 -7.67
CA GLY A 366 40.18 -33.31 -8.26
C GLY A 366 38.66 -33.23 -8.04
N ALA A 367 37.93 -34.22 -8.56
CA ALA A 367 36.48 -34.31 -8.35
C ALA A 367 36.15 -34.71 -6.90
N VAL A 368 35.14 -34.07 -6.32
CA VAL A 368 34.62 -34.37 -4.98
C VAL A 368 33.20 -34.93 -5.12
N GLU A 369 32.99 -36.18 -4.69
CA GLU A 369 31.78 -36.95 -5.00
C GLU A 369 30.49 -36.32 -4.47
N THR A 370 30.51 -35.79 -3.23
CA THR A 370 29.29 -35.32 -2.56
C THR A 370 29.44 -33.95 -1.91
N ALA A 371 28.30 -33.27 -1.70
CA ALA A 371 28.26 -32.01 -0.96
C ALA A 371 28.73 -32.17 0.51
N GLU A 372 28.55 -33.36 1.10
CA GLU A 372 29.04 -33.65 2.45
C GLU A 372 30.57 -33.69 2.48
N ASP A 373 31.20 -34.26 1.47
CA ASP A 373 32.66 -34.29 1.33
C ASP A 373 33.23 -32.88 1.11
N VAL A 374 32.58 -32.07 0.27
CA VAL A 374 32.94 -30.65 0.09
C VAL A 374 32.84 -29.90 1.41
N ARG A 375 31.76 -30.11 2.17
CA ARG A 375 31.59 -29.51 3.50
C ARG A 375 32.74 -29.89 4.44
N TRP A 376 33.17 -31.16 4.46
CA TRP A 376 34.29 -31.58 5.31
C TRP A 376 35.61 -30.88 4.93
N ILE A 377 35.81 -30.58 3.65
CA ILE A 377 36.98 -29.81 3.19
C ILE A 377 36.87 -28.35 3.68
N VAL A 378 35.69 -27.72 3.55
CA VAL A 378 35.44 -26.37 4.08
C VAL A 378 35.71 -26.32 5.58
N VAL A 379 35.16 -27.25 6.36
CA VAL A 379 35.40 -27.39 7.81
C VAL A 379 36.90 -27.51 8.13
N GLY A 380 37.65 -28.23 7.29
CA GLY A 380 39.09 -28.39 7.47
C GLY A 380 39.94 -27.16 7.11
N MET A 381 39.33 -26.15 6.48
CA MET A 381 39.98 -24.91 6.05
C MET A 381 39.64 -23.72 6.95
N GLU A 382 38.45 -23.72 7.52
CA GLU A 382 37.91 -22.68 8.39
C GLU A 382 38.46 -22.81 9.82
N ASP A 383 39.03 -21.74 10.38
CA ASP A 383 39.29 -21.60 11.82
C ASP A 383 38.07 -20.96 12.55
N SER A 384 36.95 -20.79 11.85
CA SER A 384 35.73 -20.12 12.33
C SER A 384 34.77 -21.09 13.02
N ASN A 385 33.85 -20.54 13.82
CA ASN A 385 32.76 -21.31 14.44
C ASN A 385 31.51 -21.40 13.54
N ASP A 386 31.43 -20.61 12.46
CA ASP A 386 30.31 -20.61 11.52
C ASP A 386 30.59 -21.55 10.36
N ILE A 387 30.20 -22.79 10.57
CA ILE A 387 30.40 -23.87 9.62
C ILE A 387 29.12 -24.06 8.83
N PRO A 388 29.16 -23.96 7.49
CA PRO A 388 27.98 -24.19 6.67
C PRO A 388 27.49 -25.64 6.83
N THR A 389 26.18 -25.80 6.88
CA THR A 389 25.47 -27.07 6.83
C THR A 389 25.64 -27.76 5.47
N THR A 390 25.36 -29.06 5.41
CA THR A 390 25.40 -29.81 4.14
C THR A 390 24.34 -29.32 3.15
N GLU A 391 23.25 -28.74 3.64
CA GLU A 391 22.22 -28.12 2.79
C GLU A 391 22.75 -26.86 2.13
N GLU A 392 23.37 -25.95 2.89
CA GLU A 392 23.94 -24.70 2.36
C GLU A 392 25.05 -24.97 1.34
N VAL A 393 25.96 -25.92 1.62
CA VAL A 393 26.98 -26.34 0.66
C VAL A 393 26.37 -26.89 -0.62
N ARG A 394 25.27 -27.66 -0.52
CA ARG A 394 24.59 -28.19 -1.70
C ARG A 394 23.90 -27.09 -2.51
N SER A 395 23.22 -26.16 -1.86
CA SER A 395 22.60 -25.00 -2.52
C SER A 395 23.66 -24.13 -3.22
N ALA A 396 24.80 -23.93 -2.56
CA ALA A 396 25.96 -23.24 -3.14
C ALA A 396 26.48 -23.95 -4.40
N LEU A 397 26.69 -25.27 -4.33
CA LEU A 397 27.11 -26.07 -5.50
C LEU A 397 26.11 -25.98 -6.66
N GLN A 398 24.80 -26.01 -6.38
CA GLN A 398 23.76 -25.86 -7.40
C GLN A 398 23.83 -24.51 -8.11
N LEU A 399 23.99 -23.42 -7.36
CA LEU A 399 24.13 -22.07 -7.94
C LEU A 399 25.43 -21.94 -8.75
N LEU A 400 26.56 -22.39 -8.19
CA LEU A 400 27.86 -22.31 -8.84
C LEU A 400 27.95 -23.17 -10.11
N ALA A 401 27.19 -24.27 -10.17
CA ALA A 401 27.07 -25.12 -11.34
C ALA A 401 26.05 -24.60 -12.38
N HIS A 402 25.24 -23.60 -12.04
CA HIS A 402 24.31 -23.02 -12.98
C HIS A 402 25.06 -22.36 -14.14
N PRO A 403 24.62 -22.54 -15.41
CA PRO A 403 25.36 -22.02 -16.58
C PRO A 403 25.58 -20.51 -16.61
N SER A 404 24.79 -19.71 -15.89
CA SER A 404 25.00 -18.26 -15.76
C SER A 404 26.19 -17.89 -14.87
N VAL A 405 26.65 -18.80 -14.00
CA VAL A 405 27.85 -18.64 -13.17
C VAL A 405 28.98 -19.52 -13.70
N GLY A 406 28.74 -20.83 -13.82
CA GLY A 406 29.67 -21.79 -14.45
C GLY A 406 31.01 -21.98 -13.74
N ALA A 407 31.09 -21.66 -12.44
CA ALA A 407 32.32 -21.79 -11.65
C ALA A 407 32.59 -23.24 -11.21
N VAL A 408 31.55 -24.07 -11.13
CA VAL A 408 31.61 -25.49 -10.79
C VAL A 408 30.98 -26.30 -11.92
N GLU A 409 31.51 -27.49 -12.18
CA GLU A 409 30.90 -28.50 -13.04
C GLU A 409 30.54 -29.72 -12.20
N GLN A 410 29.37 -30.30 -12.48
CA GLN A 410 28.93 -31.56 -11.88
C GLN A 410 28.82 -32.63 -12.96
N ASP A 411 29.58 -33.72 -12.81
CA ASP A 411 29.55 -34.89 -13.68
C ASP A 411 29.37 -36.21 -12.88
N GLU A 412 29.61 -37.36 -13.51
CA GLU A 412 29.49 -38.67 -12.86
C GLU A 412 30.53 -38.90 -11.75
N GLU A 413 31.66 -38.17 -11.78
CA GLU A 413 32.74 -38.26 -10.80
C GLU A 413 32.54 -37.29 -9.61
N GLY A 414 31.62 -36.33 -9.74
CA GLY A 414 31.23 -35.41 -8.66
C GLY A 414 31.33 -33.94 -9.08
N TYR A 415 31.71 -33.09 -8.12
CA TYR A 415 31.87 -31.65 -8.32
C TYR A 415 33.33 -31.28 -8.53
N ARG A 416 33.60 -30.41 -9.50
CA ARG A 416 34.94 -29.85 -9.76
C ARG A 416 34.86 -28.37 -10.12
N VAL A 417 35.87 -27.60 -9.76
CA VAL A 417 35.99 -26.21 -10.24
C VAL A 417 36.37 -26.19 -11.71
N THR A 418 35.82 -25.24 -12.47
CA THR A 418 36.14 -25.04 -13.89
C THR A 418 37.33 -24.09 -14.09
N THR A 419 37.68 -23.32 -13.07
CA THR A 419 38.73 -22.30 -13.07
C THR A 419 39.33 -22.13 -11.66
N ASP A 420 40.43 -21.38 -11.55
CA ASP A 420 41.02 -21.02 -10.25
C ASP A 420 40.11 -20.12 -9.40
N TYR A 421 40.41 -20.02 -8.09
CA TYR A 421 39.62 -19.29 -7.11
C TYR A 421 39.39 -17.81 -7.47
N ASP A 422 40.43 -17.11 -7.95
CA ASP A 422 40.36 -15.69 -8.28
C ASP A 422 39.41 -15.44 -9.47
N ASN A 423 39.49 -16.29 -10.49
CA ASN A 423 38.55 -16.26 -11.62
C ASN A 423 37.14 -16.71 -11.21
N GLY A 424 37.01 -17.66 -10.28
CA GLY A 424 35.73 -18.07 -9.70
C GLY A 424 34.99 -16.93 -8.99
N ILE A 425 35.72 -16.11 -8.21
CA ILE A 425 35.15 -14.88 -7.60
C ILE A 425 34.65 -13.93 -8.69
N GLN A 426 35.42 -13.74 -9.77
CA GLN A 426 34.99 -12.86 -10.86
C GLN A 426 33.70 -13.36 -11.53
N LEU A 427 33.55 -14.67 -11.74
CA LEU A 427 32.33 -15.25 -12.29
C LEU A 427 31.12 -14.99 -11.39
N VAL A 428 31.23 -15.24 -10.08
CA VAL A 428 30.13 -14.98 -9.13
C VAL A 428 29.75 -13.51 -9.11
N ARG A 429 30.74 -12.60 -9.06
CA ARG A 429 30.49 -11.15 -9.06
C ARG A 429 29.91 -10.64 -10.37
N SER A 430 30.24 -11.28 -11.48
CA SER A 430 29.69 -10.92 -12.80
C SER A 430 28.22 -11.32 -12.99
N LEU A 431 27.61 -12.05 -12.04
CA LEU A 431 26.23 -12.49 -12.18
C LEU A 431 25.26 -11.31 -12.40
N ALA A 432 25.49 -10.17 -11.73
CA ALA A 432 24.71 -8.95 -11.94
C ALA A 432 24.84 -8.39 -13.37
N ASP A 433 26.01 -8.54 -14.00
CA ASP A 433 26.23 -8.11 -15.38
C ASP A 433 25.54 -9.06 -16.39
N VAL A 434 25.43 -10.34 -16.05
CA VAL A 434 24.80 -11.37 -16.89
C VAL A 434 23.26 -11.34 -16.79
N VAL A 435 22.72 -11.05 -15.61
CA VAL A 435 21.28 -10.97 -15.36
C VAL A 435 20.79 -9.56 -15.67
N GLN A 436 20.41 -9.33 -16.92
CA GLN A 436 19.84 -8.06 -17.37
C GLN A 436 18.31 -8.17 -17.46
N PRO A 437 17.56 -7.09 -17.16
CA PRO A 437 16.14 -7.03 -17.47
C PRO A 437 15.95 -7.27 -18.97
N PRO A 438 14.90 -8.00 -19.38
CA PRO A 438 14.56 -8.11 -20.80
C PRO A 438 14.40 -6.69 -21.33
N GLY A 439 15.23 -6.31 -22.32
CA GLY A 439 15.27 -4.93 -22.83
C GLY A 439 13.85 -4.44 -23.11
N GLY A 440 13.47 -3.33 -22.48
CA GLY A 440 12.21 -2.66 -22.73
C GLY A 440 12.05 -2.44 -24.23
N GLU A 441 10.88 -2.80 -24.77
CA GLU A 441 10.56 -2.48 -26.15
C GLU A 441 10.61 -0.95 -26.32
N GLU A 442 11.57 -0.47 -27.14
CA GLU A 442 11.62 0.91 -27.65
C GLU A 442 10.36 1.30 -28.44
#